data_AF-A0A3Q8WCV6-F1
#
_entry.id   AF-A0A3Q8WCV6-F1
#
_cell.length_a   1.000
_cell.length_b   1.000
_cell.length_c   1.000
_cell.angle_alpha   90.00
_cell.angle_beta   90.00
_cell.angle_gamma   90.00
#
_symmetry.space_group_name_H-M   'P 1'
#
loop_
_entity.id
_entity.type
_entity.pdbx_description
1 polymer ?
#
loop_
_entity_poly.entity_id
_entity_poly.type
_entity_poly.pdbx_seq_one_letter_code
_entity_poly.pdbx_strand_id
1 'polypeptide(L)' 'MFERCVGLAWCSGCRIYSSALGHVSRTRVLVDALGSLPEDESVRLRRSEAKLVDCLDRQGRRQP' A
#
# COMPACT_ATOMS: atom_id res chain seq x y z
N MET A 1 6.38 -10.41 -19.57
CA MET A 1 7.54 -9.75 -18.93
C MET A 1 7.10 -9.18 -17.58
N PHE A 2 7.94 -9.26 -16.55
CA PHE A 2 7.61 -8.89 -15.18
C PHE A 2 8.40 -7.67 -14.70
N GLU A 3 7.88 -7.00 -13.69
CA GLU A 3 8.56 -5.97 -12.90
C GLU A 3 8.79 -6.45 -11.48
N ARG A 4 9.90 -6.00 -10.90
CA ARG A 4 10.26 -6.27 -9.50
C ARG A 4 9.67 -5.16 -8.65
N CYS A 5 8.67 -5.51 -7.84
CA CYS A 5 7.96 -4.57 -6.97
C CYS A 5 8.16 -4.96 -5.51
N VAL A 6 8.19 -3.98 -4.62
CA VAL A 6 8.13 -4.25 -3.18
C VAL A 6 6.65 -4.38 -2.80
N GLY A 7 6.25 -5.58 -2.36
CA GLY A 7 4.94 -5.83 -1.77
C GLY A 7 4.97 -5.54 -0.28
N LEU A 8 3.91 -4.90 0.22
CA LEU A 8 3.70 -4.59 1.63
C LEU A 8 2.50 -5.40 2.13
N ALA A 9 2.66 -6.08 3.26
CA ALA A 9 1.60 -6.81 3.93
C ALA A 9 1.47 -6.31 5.36
N TRP A 10 0.23 -6.04 5.77
CA TRP A 10 -0.11 -5.57 7.11
C TRP A 10 -1.32 -6.32 7.63
N CYS A 11 -1.22 -6.85 8.85
CA CYS A 11 -2.34 -7.46 9.56
C CYS A 11 -2.80 -6.54 10.70
N SER A 12 -4.01 -6.00 10.58
CA SER A 12 -4.61 -5.12 11.59
C SER A 12 -4.81 -5.79 12.95
N GLY A 13 -5.18 -7.08 12.95
CA GLY A 13 -5.39 -7.89 14.16
C GLY A 13 -4.10 -8.31 14.84
N CYS A 14 -3.19 -8.95 14.10
CA CYS A 14 -1.91 -9.42 14.65
C CYS A 14 -0.88 -8.29 14.85
N ARG A 15 -1.11 -7.11 14.26
CA ARG A 15 -0.18 -5.97 14.25
C ARG A 15 1.20 -6.31 13.64
N ILE A 16 1.22 -7.23 12.68
CA ILE A 16 2.43 -7.67 11.99
C ILE A 16 2.55 -6.96 10.65
N TYR A 17 3.73 -6.42 10.41
CA TYR A 17 4.15 -5.84 9.14
C TYR A 17 5.18 -6.75 8.46
N SER A 18 5.05 -6.94 7.15
CA SER A 18 6.01 -7.68 6.34
C SER A 18 6.16 -7.01 4.97
N SER A 19 7.39 -6.99 4.46
CA SER A 19 7.68 -6.55 3.10
C SER A 19 8.54 -7.57 2.36
N ALA A 20 8.25 -7.76 1.08
CA ALA A 20 8.96 -8.71 0.24
C ALA A 20 9.02 -8.24 -1.20
N LEU A 21 10.10 -8.60 -1.89
CA LEU A 21 10.19 -8.40 -3.33
C LEU A 21 9.30 -9.41 -4.06
N GLY A 22 8.39 -8.92 -4.88
CA GLY A 22 7.49 -9.73 -5.71
C GLY A 22 7.66 -9.44 -7.20
N HIS A 23 7.22 -10.39 -8.03
CA HIS A 23 7.15 -10.23 -9.48
C HIS A 23 5.73 -9.86 -9.89
N VAL A 24 5.56 -8.66 -10.46
CA VAL A 24 4.26 -8.19 -10.98
C VAL A 24 4.30 -8.26 -12.50
N SER A 25 3.28 -8.87 -13.11
CA SER A 25 3.17 -8.86 -14.58
C SER A 25 2.99 -7.43 -15.07
N ARG A 26 3.71 -7.02 -16.12
CA ARG A 26 3.55 -5.69 -16.73
C ARG A 26 2.14 -5.42 -17.27
N THR A 27 1.38 -6.46 -17.58
CA THR A 27 -0.01 -6.35 -18.03
C THR A 27 -1.00 -6.20 -16.88
N ARG A 28 -0.55 -6.35 -15.63
CA ARG A 28 -1.40 -6.25 -14.45
C ARG A 28 -1.56 -4.79 -14.07
N VAL A 29 -2.79 -4.30 -14.11
CA VAL A 29 -3.15 -3.01 -13.54
C VAL A 29 -3.21 -3.14 -12.02
N LEU A 30 -2.42 -2.33 -11.32
CA LEU A 30 -2.45 -2.22 -9.86
C LEU A 30 -3.40 -1.11 -9.46
N VAL A 31 -4.27 -1.36 -8.47
CA VAL A 31 -5.14 -0.35 -7.91
C VAL A 31 -4.31 0.62 -7.10
N ASP A 32 -4.41 1.92 -7.40
CA ASP A 32 -3.79 2.96 -6.59
C ASP A 32 -4.65 3.24 -5.35
N ALA A 33 -4.29 2.61 -4.23
CA ALA A 33 -4.97 2.82 -2.96
C ALA A 33 -4.85 4.26 -2.43
N LEU A 34 -3.92 5.07 -2.95
CA LEU A 34 -3.79 6.49 -2.62
C LEU A 34 -4.43 7.40 -3.67
N GLY A 35 -4.96 6.85 -4.76
CA GLY A 35 -5.45 7.63 -5.90
C GLY A 35 -6.67 8.50 -5.60
N SER A 36 -7.39 8.24 -4.50
CA SER A 36 -8.49 9.08 -4.03
C SER A 36 -8.06 10.22 -3.10
N LEU A 37 -6.78 10.28 -2.71
CA LEU A 37 -6.27 11.30 -1.80
C LEU A 37 -5.77 12.54 -2.56
N PRO A 38 -5.81 13.73 -1.95
CA PRO A 38 -5.13 14.90 -2.48
C PRO A 38 -3.63 14.62 -2.72
N GLU A 39 -3.07 15.21 -3.77
CA GLU A 39 -1.68 14.96 -4.19
C GLU A 39 -0.69 15.20 -3.05
N ASP A 40 -0.81 16.32 -2.33
CA ASP A 40 0.05 16.66 -1.20
C ASP A 40 0.02 15.62 -0.08
N GLU A 41 -1.16 15.06 0.20
CA GLU A 41 -1.34 14.02 1.20
C GLU A 41 -0.70 12.70 0.75
N SER A 42 -0.93 12.33 -0.51
CA SER A 42 -0.31 11.14 -1.11
C SER A 42 1.22 11.21 -1.08
N VAL A 43 1.81 12.37 -1.39
CA VAL A 43 3.27 12.60 -1.36
C VAL A 43 3.80 12.49 0.06
N ARG A 44 3.09 13.05 1.05
CA ARG A 44 3.47 12.94 2.46
C ARG A 44 3.44 11.50 2.97
N LEU A 45 2.44 10.70 2.56
CA LEU A 45 2.33 9.30 2.94
C LEU A 45 3.44 8.45 2.30
N ARG A 46 3.79 8.70 1.03
CA ARG A 46 4.88 7.99 0.34
C ARG A 46 6.26 8.18 0.98
N ARG A 47 6.45 9.24 1.78
CA ARG A 47 7.71 9.51 2.51
C ARG A 47 7.82 8.76 3.83
N SER A 48 6.77 8.07 4.28
CA SER A 48 6.77 7.39 5.58
C SER A 48 5.92 6.12 5.53
N GLU A 49 6.61 4.99 5.48
CA GLU A 49 5.98 3.66 5.45
C GLU A 49 5.02 3.42 6.62
N ALA A 50 5.42 3.82 7.83
CA ALA A 50 4.55 3.69 9.01
C ALA A 50 3.23 4.49 8.87
N LYS A 51 3.29 5.71 8.32
CA LYS A 51 2.09 6.53 8.07
C LYS A 51 1.25 5.96 6.94
N LEU A 52 1.90 5.42 5.91
CA LEU A 52 1.21 4.73 4.81
C LEU A 52 0.41 3.53 5.33
N VAL A 53 1.04 2.67 6.13
CA VAL A 53 0.38 1.50 6.73
C VAL A 53 -0.79 1.92 7.62
N ASP A 54 -0.62 2.92 8.49
CA ASP A 54 -1.71 3.42 9.34
C ASP A 54 -2.87 4.03 8.53
N CYS A 55 -2.58 4.74 7.44
CA CYS A 55 -3.60 5.25 6.53
C CYS A 55 -4.41 4.11 5.88
N LEU A 56 -3.72 3.11 5.33
CA LEU A 56 -4.35 1.95 4.68
C LEU A 56 -5.12 1.08 5.68
N ASP A 57 -4.63 0.91 6.91
CA ASP A 57 -5.33 0.20 7.98
C ASP A 57 -6.67 0.85 8.31
N ARG A 58 -6.72 2.19 8.38
CA ARG A 58 -7.96 2.95 8.61
C ARG A 58 -8.92 2.87 7.43
N GLN A 59 -8.42 2.83 6.19
CA GLN A 59 -9.26 2.65 5.00
C GLN A 59 -9.88 1.26 4.95
N GLY A 60 -9.09 0.20 5.22
CA GLY A 60 -9.57 -1.18 5.23
C GLY A 60 -10.64 -1.44 6.31
N ARG A 61 -10.60 -0.72 7.44
CA ARG A 61 -11.67 -0.76 8.45
C ARG A 61 -12.96 -0.02 8.04
N ARG A 62 -12.91 0.83 7.02
CA ARG A 62 -14.05 1.63 6.52
C ARG A 62 -14.75 0.98 5.33
N GLN A 63 -14.12 0.03 4.65
CA GLN A 63 -14.78 -0.80 3.64
C GLN A 63 -15.64 -1.86 4.34
N PRO A 64 -16.92 -2.04 3.93
CA PRO A 64 -17.82 -3.03 4.50
C PRO A 64 -17.40 -4.48 4.20
#